data_AF-A0A940UL42-F1
#
_entry.id   AF-A0A940UL42-F1
#
_cell.length_a   1.000
_cell.length_b   1.000
_cell.length_c   1.000
_cell.angle_alpha   90.00
_cell.angle_beta   90.00
_cell.angle_gamma   90.00
#
_symmetry.space_group_name_H-M   'P 1'
#
loop_
_entity.id
_entity.type
_entity.pdbx_description
1 polymer ?
#
loop_
_entity_poly.entity_id
_entity_poly.type
_entity_poly.pdbx_seq_one_letter_code
_entity_poly.pdbx_strand_id
1 'polypeptide(L)'
;MFNLTTLDTLIAVVVVLLVLSLVVQSIQTALKKLFKIKSRQIEESLIDLFEHVLNVNESAGSSNNSGSPATNKPVKKPRLPTLRQIPGVKNRSDSTSHNVTSLFNAVTTEFNKIGRVSASGKIMLDSISKEDLMKILQKVGAKILQPGFEDELENICTRFGILKEALEKVKIEKLSGDASAKFAKVLEALTPLLNDIQCLFVKEGTTLKVKSNLILSDILNLREMKIGEVLDSLGEVQEKIKEELTAKPGDTDLKELDQELNAIAVALATLYKEVDAATVPLRGKLREVESWYDTVMQSCEERYTRGMKTYAFVISLAVAVWLNANIFNIYRDVSTNADMRTTIVAAGQGALQRYQEQLVAPDVINDPNKQKALNALIDHTKENIRKNTEDYGKFGFKTMEAEYAESIKGKSWPDQGRHIFMILVGWLLMAALLSLGAPFWHDALESLFGLKNLLRSQAGVRGDQAEAGSGRPHT
;
A
#
# COMPACT_ATOMS: atom_id res chain seq x y z
N MET A 1 -36.43 25.22 32.51
CA MET A 1 -36.93 23.84 32.40
C MET A 1 -36.57 23.34 31.02
N PHE A 2 -35.69 22.34 30.90
CA PHE A 2 -35.52 21.66 29.61
C PHE A 2 -36.78 20.84 29.36
N ASN A 3 -37.54 21.17 28.30
CA ASN A 3 -38.73 20.42 27.93
C ASN A 3 -38.29 19.05 27.39
N LEU A 4 -38.75 17.96 28.01
CA LEU A 4 -38.55 16.58 27.54
C LEU A 4 -38.93 16.42 26.06
N THR A 5 -39.93 17.18 25.60
CA THR A 5 -40.36 17.24 24.20
C THR A 5 -39.29 17.78 23.24
N THR A 6 -38.51 18.78 23.66
CA THR A 6 -37.39 19.32 22.86
C THR A 6 -36.28 18.29 22.76
N LEU A 7 -35.99 17.57 23.85
CA LEU A 7 -35.01 16.49 23.87
C LEU A 7 -35.44 15.33 22.96
N ASP A 8 -36.71 14.93 22.99
CA ASP A 8 -37.24 13.88 22.11
C ASP A 8 -37.18 14.27 20.63
N THR A 9 -37.40 15.56 20.32
CA THR A 9 -37.29 16.07 18.94
C THR A 9 -35.85 15.98 18.45
N LEU A 10 -34.89 16.34 19.31
CA LEU A 10 -33.48 16.28 18.99
C LEU A 10 -32.99 14.82 18.86
N ILE A 11 -33.42 13.93 19.76
CA ILE A 11 -33.15 12.48 19.64
C ILE A 11 -33.70 11.96 18.32
N ALA A 12 -34.95 12.28 17.95
CA ALA A 12 -35.55 11.80 16.71
C ALA A 12 -34.75 12.24 15.47
N VAL A 13 -34.34 13.52 15.40
CA VAL A 13 -33.49 14.01 14.30
C VAL A 13 -32.18 13.24 14.24
N VAL A 14 -31.53 13.01 15.38
CA VAL A 14 -30.27 12.25 15.45
C VAL A 14 -30.46 10.78 15.03
N VAL A 15 -31.58 10.14 15.39
CA VAL A 15 -31.88 8.78 14.92
C VAL A 15 -32.00 8.73 13.40
N VAL A 16 -32.69 9.69 12.78
CA VAL A 16 -32.80 9.77 11.30
C VAL A 16 -31.41 9.94 10.67
N LEU A 17 -30.57 10.80 11.25
CA LEU A 17 -29.19 11.01 10.79
C LEU A 17 -28.34 9.74 10.92
N LEU A 18 -28.49 8.98 12.00
CA LEU A 18 -27.80 7.71 12.19
C LEU A 18 -28.24 6.68 11.15
N VAL A 19 -29.55 6.47 10.96
CA VAL A 19 -30.09 5.50 9.98
C VAL A 19 -29.59 5.81 8.57
N LEU A 20 -29.64 7.08 8.15
CA LEU A 20 -29.13 7.49 6.85
C LEU A 20 -27.61 7.35 6.74
N SER A 21 -26.87 7.61 7.82
CA SER A 21 -25.41 7.41 7.85
C SER A 21 -25.03 5.94 7.74
N LEU A 22 -25.83 5.02 8.27
CA LEU A 22 -25.63 3.57 8.10
C LEU A 22 -25.85 3.11 6.65
N VAL A 23 -26.77 3.76 5.90
CA VAL A 23 -26.92 3.54 4.45
C VAL A 23 -25.68 4.01 3.71
N VAL A 24 -25.21 5.24 3.99
CA VAL A 24 -23.99 5.80 3.39
C VAL A 24 -22.79 4.90 3.67
N GLN A 25 -22.61 4.45 4.90
CA GLN A 25 -21.50 3.57 5.30
C GLN A 25 -21.56 2.21 4.59
N SER A 26 -22.75 1.64 4.43
CA SER A 26 -22.97 0.39 3.70
C SER A 26 -22.56 0.54 2.23
N ILE A 27 -22.99 1.63 1.58
CA ILE A 27 -22.64 1.94 0.19
C ILE A 27 -21.13 2.20 0.05
N GLN A 28 -20.54 2.99 0.94
CA GLN A 28 -19.10 3.23 0.96
C GLN A 28 -18.31 1.93 1.07
N THR A 29 -18.74 1.00 1.93
CA THR A 29 -18.07 -0.30 2.13
C THR A 29 -18.14 -1.15 0.87
N ALA A 30 -19.30 -1.20 0.21
CA ALA A 30 -19.44 -1.88 -1.09
C ALA A 30 -18.55 -1.24 -2.15
N LEU A 31 -18.56 0.08 -2.29
CA LEU A 31 -17.76 0.80 -3.29
C LEU A 31 -16.26 0.61 -3.09
N LYS A 32 -15.77 0.74 -1.85
CA LYS A 32 -14.36 0.50 -1.51
C LYS A 32 -13.91 -0.89 -1.97
N LYS A 33 -14.72 -1.91 -1.70
CA LYS A 33 -14.40 -3.32 -2.00
C LYS A 33 -14.60 -3.70 -3.47
N LEU A 34 -15.65 -3.19 -4.13
CA LEU A 34 -15.93 -3.44 -5.55
C LEU A 34 -14.90 -2.76 -6.46
N PHE A 35 -14.47 -1.54 -6.12
CA PHE A 35 -13.56 -0.76 -6.96
C PHE A 35 -12.08 -0.93 -6.62
N LYS A 36 -11.73 -1.68 -5.56
CA LYS A 36 -10.33 -1.94 -5.13
C LYS A 36 -9.48 -0.66 -5.14
N ILE A 37 -10.07 0.43 -4.63
CA ILE A 37 -9.53 1.78 -4.82
C ILE A 37 -8.14 1.90 -4.19
N LYS A 38 -7.93 1.27 -3.03
CA LYS A 38 -6.64 1.24 -2.33
C LYS A 38 -5.58 0.48 -3.13
N SER A 39 -5.84 -0.77 -3.53
CA SER A 39 -4.92 -1.55 -4.38
C SER A 39 -4.48 -0.81 -5.64
N ARG A 40 -5.41 -0.13 -6.34
CA ARG A 40 -5.08 0.68 -7.53
C ARG A 40 -4.15 1.86 -7.23
N GLN A 41 -4.36 2.55 -6.11
CA GLN A 41 -3.49 3.66 -5.73
C GLN A 41 -2.10 3.20 -5.33
N ILE A 42 -2.01 2.02 -4.70
CA ILE A 42 -0.72 1.41 -4.37
C ILE A 42 0.02 1.03 -5.66
N GLU A 43 -0.68 0.47 -6.66
CA GLU A 43 -0.11 0.21 -8.00
C GLU A 43 0.47 1.48 -8.63
N GLU A 44 -0.29 2.58 -8.70
CA GLU A 44 0.23 3.84 -9.24
C GLU A 44 1.44 4.38 -8.47
N SER A 45 1.42 4.25 -7.15
CA SER A 45 2.50 4.74 -6.29
C SER A 45 3.76 3.88 -6.43
N LEU A 46 3.63 2.56 -6.61
CA LEU A 46 4.76 1.67 -6.91
C LEU A 46 5.37 1.94 -8.29
N ILE A 47 4.55 2.30 -9.29
CA ILE A 47 5.05 2.71 -10.60
C ILE A 47 5.86 4.00 -10.47
N ASP A 48 5.37 5.00 -9.73
CA ASP A 48 6.11 6.25 -9.49
C ASP A 48 7.44 5.98 -8.73
N LEU A 49 7.45 5.04 -7.77
CA LEU A 49 8.66 4.61 -7.05
C LEU A 49 9.70 4.01 -8.00
N PHE A 50 9.27 3.08 -8.86
CA PHE A 50 10.16 2.44 -9.82
C PHE A 50 10.62 3.39 -10.93
N GLU A 51 9.79 4.34 -11.35
CA GLU A 51 10.17 5.42 -12.27
C GLU A 51 11.29 6.28 -11.68
N HIS A 52 11.22 6.59 -10.37
CA HIS A 52 12.27 7.34 -9.69
C HIS A 52 13.60 6.57 -9.65
N VAL A 53 13.56 5.33 -9.14
CA VAL A 53 14.77 4.49 -8.96
C VAL A 53 15.45 4.15 -10.29
N LEU A 54 14.69 3.98 -11.37
CA LEU A 54 15.26 3.65 -12.68
C LEU A 54 15.84 4.87 -13.42
N ASN A 55 15.26 6.07 -13.23
CA ASN A 55 15.70 7.29 -13.94
C ASN A 55 16.90 8.00 -13.27
N VAL A 56 17.17 7.77 -11.99
CA VAL A 56 18.29 8.41 -11.26
C VAL A 56 19.65 8.09 -11.89
N ASN A 57 19.80 6.94 -12.55
CA ASN A 57 21.04 6.59 -13.27
C ASN A 57 21.15 7.16 -14.70
N GLU A 58 20.05 7.54 -15.38
CA GLU A 58 20.17 8.24 -16.67
C GLU A 58 20.77 9.64 -16.49
N SER A 59 20.62 10.22 -15.29
CA SER A 59 21.11 11.57 -14.97
C SER A 59 22.58 11.58 -14.52
N ALA A 60 23.16 10.43 -14.17
CA ALA A 60 24.54 10.31 -13.71
C ALA A 60 25.58 10.16 -14.86
N GLY A 61 25.11 10.03 -16.10
CA GLY A 61 25.96 9.87 -17.30
C GLY A 61 26.26 11.16 -18.08
N SER A 62 25.83 12.33 -17.62
CA SER A 62 26.11 13.61 -18.33
C SER A 62 26.61 14.68 -17.37
N SER A 63 27.92 14.67 -17.16
CA SER A 63 28.63 15.83 -16.62
C SER A 63 28.88 16.85 -17.73
N ASN A 64 28.67 18.12 -17.38
CA ASN A 64 29.08 19.36 -18.05
C ASN A 64 28.32 19.82 -19.29
N ASN A 65 27.22 20.56 -19.07
CA ASN A 65 27.17 21.95 -19.59
C ASN A 65 26.15 22.81 -18.84
N SER A 66 26.65 23.82 -18.12
CA SER A 66 25.86 24.93 -17.59
C SER A 66 25.59 25.96 -18.68
N GLY A 67 24.32 26.13 -19.09
CA GLY A 67 23.90 27.29 -19.89
C GLY A 67 22.61 27.15 -20.72
N SER A 68 21.47 27.50 -20.10
CA SER A 68 20.24 28.03 -20.74
C SER A 68 19.27 27.06 -21.48
N PRO A 69 17.97 27.42 -21.63
CA PRO A 69 16.94 27.20 -20.62
C PRO A 69 15.84 26.23 -21.07
N ALA A 70 15.30 25.48 -20.10
CA ALA A 70 13.94 24.95 -20.03
C ALA A 70 13.14 24.84 -21.36
N THR A 71 13.29 23.74 -22.09
CA THR A 71 12.20 23.29 -22.96
C THR A 71 11.14 22.62 -22.10
N ASN A 72 10.20 23.44 -21.63
CA ASN A 72 8.91 23.03 -21.09
C ASN A 72 8.25 22.03 -22.06
N LYS A 73 8.38 20.72 -21.81
CA LYS A 73 7.33 19.79 -22.21
C LYS A 73 6.12 20.15 -21.37
N PRO A 74 4.95 20.42 -21.97
CA PRO A 74 3.80 20.88 -21.22
C PRO A 74 3.41 19.78 -20.25
N VAL A 75 3.60 20.04 -18.95
CA VAL A 75 2.91 19.33 -17.88
C VAL A 75 1.44 19.39 -18.26
N LYS A 76 0.88 18.28 -18.75
CA LYS A 76 -0.54 18.15 -19.04
C LYS A 76 -1.27 18.63 -17.80
N LYS A 77 -2.11 19.67 -17.97
CA LYS A 77 -2.84 20.37 -16.90
C LYS A 77 -3.24 19.39 -15.79
N PRO A 78 -3.05 19.75 -14.50
CA PRO A 78 -3.42 18.87 -13.41
C PRO A 78 -4.92 18.57 -13.51
N ARG A 79 -5.25 17.38 -14.00
CA ARG A 79 -6.62 16.85 -13.88
C ARG A 79 -6.88 16.74 -12.38
N LEU A 80 -8.05 17.20 -11.95
CA LEU A 80 -8.48 17.09 -10.56
C LEU A 80 -8.14 15.69 -10.02
N PRO A 81 -7.37 15.57 -8.92
CA PRO A 81 -6.85 14.28 -8.44
C PRO A 81 -7.96 13.26 -8.13
N THR A 82 -9.19 13.75 -7.91
CA THR A 82 -10.40 12.95 -7.69
C THR A 82 -10.94 12.27 -8.96
N LEU A 83 -10.74 12.84 -10.15
CA LEU A 83 -11.15 12.22 -11.42
C LEU A 83 -10.24 11.05 -11.83
N ARG A 84 -9.04 10.95 -11.26
CA ARG A 84 -8.08 9.86 -11.54
C ARG A 84 -8.50 8.53 -10.90
N GLN A 85 -9.36 8.60 -9.88
CA GLN A 85 -9.84 7.45 -9.11
C GLN A 85 -11.13 6.84 -9.73
N ILE A 86 -11.64 7.40 -10.83
CA ILE A 86 -12.86 6.95 -11.50
C ILE A 86 -12.56 5.73 -12.40
N PRO A 87 -13.37 4.65 -12.33
CA PRO A 87 -13.24 3.51 -13.22
C PRO A 87 -13.38 3.91 -14.70
N GLY A 88 -12.42 3.52 -15.56
CA GLY A 88 -12.48 3.76 -17.02
C GLY A 88 -11.56 4.87 -17.54
N VAL A 89 -10.83 5.57 -16.66
CA VAL A 89 -9.76 6.49 -17.06
C VAL A 89 -8.49 5.69 -17.33
N LYS A 90 -7.84 5.92 -18.49
CA LYS A 90 -6.55 5.25 -18.85
C LYS A 90 -5.51 5.45 -17.74
N ASN A 91 -4.86 4.35 -17.37
CA ASN A 91 -3.86 4.32 -16.31
C ASN A 91 -2.57 5.01 -16.78
N ARG A 92 -1.78 5.57 -15.85
CA ARG A 92 -0.45 6.10 -16.18
C ARG A 92 0.51 5.00 -16.64
N SER A 93 0.30 3.75 -16.21
CA SER A 93 1.01 2.54 -16.69
C SER A 93 1.01 2.40 -18.21
N ASP A 94 0.00 2.96 -18.90
CA ASP A 94 -0.11 2.93 -20.36
C ASP A 94 0.87 3.91 -21.04
N SER A 95 1.57 4.75 -20.27
CA SER A 95 2.46 5.82 -20.75
C SER A 95 3.87 5.83 -20.14
N THR A 96 4.20 4.84 -19.31
CA THR A 96 5.51 4.73 -18.64
C THR A 96 6.53 4.00 -19.53
N SER A 97 7.84 4.19 -19.27
CA SER A 97 8.91 3.50 -20.00
C SER A 97 8.79 1.97 -19.87
N HIS A 98 9.20 1.25 -20.94
CA HIS A 98 9.08 -0.20 -21.02
C HIS A 98 9.76 -0.94 -19.84
N ASN A 99 10.86 -0.39 -19.31
CA ASN A 99 11.61 -0.96 -18.19
C ASN A 99 10.89 -0.85 -16.84
N VAL A 100 10.18 0.26 -16.60
CA VAL A 100 9.38 0.42 -15.36
C VAL A 100 8.18 -0.53 -15.40
N THR A 101 7.53 -0.65 -16.55
CA THR A 101 6.39 -1.56 -16.73
C THR A 101 6.82 -3.02 -16.61
N SER A 102 7.99 -3.40 -17.13
CA SER A 102 8.52 -4.77 -16.97
C SER A 102 8.91 -5.08 -15.53
N LEU A 103 9.52 -4.12 -14.80
CA LEU A 103 9.82 -4.25 -13.36
C LEU A 103 8.55 -4.43 -12.55
N PHE A 104 7.58 -3.56 -12.78
CA PHE A 104 6.29 -3.65 -12.11
C PHE A 104 5.60 -4.99 -12.39
N ASN A 105 5.59 -5.45 -13.65
CA ASN A 105 4.99 -6.73 -14.04
C ASN A 105 5.72 -7.93 -13.43
N ALA A 106 7.04 -7.89 -13.31
CA ALA A 106 7.83 -8.95 -12.70
C ALA A 106 7.58 -9.04 -11.18
N VAL A 107 7.65 -7.90 -10.48
CA VAL A 107 7.29 -7.80 -9.05
C VAL A 107 5.87 -8.31 -8.82
N THR A 108 4.95 -7.89 -9.68
CA THR A 108 3.55 -8.30 -9.67
C THR A 108 3.36 -9.81 -9.89
N THR A 109 4.15 -10.40 -10.79
CA THR A 109 4.13 -11.85 -11.05
C THR A 109 4.61 -12.64 -9.83
N GLU A 110 5.64 -12.16 -9.14
CA GLU A 110 6.10 -12.76 -7.89
C GLU A 110 5.09 -12.61 -6.75
N PHE A 111 4.40 -11.47 -6.65
CA PHE A 111 3.26 -11.30 -5.74
C PHE A 111 2.14 -12.32 -6.01
N ASN A 112 1.89 -12.63 -7.30
CA ASN A 112 0.91 -13.63 -7.69
C ASN A 112 1.32 -15.05 -7.28
N LYS A 113 2.61 -15.40 -7.40
CA LYS A 113 3.14 -16.71 -6.98
C LYS A 113 3.04 -16.93 -5.46
N ILE A 114 3.08 -15.85 -4.68
CA ILE A 114 2.93 -15.90 -3.21
C ILE A 114 1.45 -15.92 -2.79
N GLY A 115 0.51 -15.93 -3.75
CA GLY A 115 -0.93 -16.04 -3.48
C GLY A 115 -1.63 -14.72 -3.14
N ARG A 116 -0.99 -13.56 -3.36
CA ARG A 116 -1.60 -12.24 -3.14
C ARG A 116 -2.51 -11.79 -4.29
N VAL A 117 -3.41 -12.67 -4.72
CA VAL A 117 -4.33 -12.44 -5.84
C VAL A 117 -5.77 -12.39 -5.35
N SER A 118 -6.57 -11.50 -5.92
CA SER A 118 -8.02 -11.45 -5.70
C SER A 118 -8.75 -12.42 -6.63
N ALA A 119 -10.01 -12.74 -6.30
CA ALA A 119 -10.91 -13.59 -7.09
C ALA A 119 -11.08 -13.20 -8.58
N SER A 120 -10.75 -11.96 -8.96
CA SER A 120 -10.78 -11.50 -10.36
C SER A 120 -9.43 -11.68 -11.10
N GLY A 121 -8.47 -12.43 -10.53
CA GLY A 121 -7.10 -12.52 -11.04
C GLY A 121 -6.28 -11.23 -10.94
N LYS A 122 -6.80 -10.21 -10.24
CA LYS A 122 -6.10 -8.92 -10.02
C LYS A 122 -5.43 -8.89 -8.67
N ILE A 123 -4.26 -8.26 -8.59
CA ILE A 123 -3.39 -8.28 -7.42
C ILE A 123 -4.02 -7.54 -6.22
N MET A 124 -3.79 -8.06 -5.02
CA MET A 124 -4.12 -7.41 -3.76
C MET A 124 -2.86 -6.78 -3.17
N LEU A 125 -2.71 -5.47 -3.39
CA LEU A 125 -1.58 -4.69 -2.92
C LEU A 125 -1.86 -4.01 -1.56
N ASP A 126 -3.07 -4.19 -1.00
CA ASP A 126 -3.64 -3.39 0.10
C ASP A 126 -2.83 -3.41 1.42
N SER A 127 -1.90 -4.36 1.57
CA SER A 127 -1.08 -4.59 2.77
C SER A 127 0.39 -4.87 2.44
N ILE A 128 0.93 -4.31 1.35
CA ILE A 128 2.38 -4.47 1.08
C ILE A 128 3.15 -3.81 2.22
N SER A 129 4.03 -4.59 2.84
CA SER A 129 5.05 -4.07 3.74
C SER A 129 6.33 -3.80 2.95
N LYS A 130 7.16 -2.89 3.50
CA LYS A 130 8.50 -2.61 2.99
C LYS A 130 9.31 -3.90 2.84
N GLU A 131 9.32 -4.74 3.86
CA GLU A 131 10.03 -6.02 3.88
C GLU A 131 9.54 -6.99 2.79
N ASP A 132 8.22 -7.08 2.58
CA ASP A 132 7.66 -7.95 1.53
C ASP A 132 8.08 -7.47 0.14
N LEU A 133 8.04 -6.15 -0.09
CA LEU A 133 8.48 -5.58 -1.37
C LEU A 133 9.96 -5.88 -1.61
N MET A 134 10.81 -5.73 -0.59
CA MET A 134 12.23 -6.03 -0.70
C MET A 134 12.51 -7.51 -0.97
N LYS A 135 11.85 -8.42 -0.23
CA LYS A 135 11.95 -9.87 -0.46
C LYS A 135 11.52 -10.26 -1.88
N ILE A 136 10.54 -9.56 -2.43
CA ILE A 136 10.05 -9.83 -3.79
C ILE A 136 10.98 -9.24 -4.84
N LEU A 137 11.50 -8.03 -4.64
CA LEU A 137 12.51 -7.45 -5.53
C LEU A 137 13.76 -8.34 -5.61
N GLN A 138 14.15 -8.97 -4.51
CA GLN A 138 15.23 -9.97 -4.50
C GLN A 138 14.91 -11.24 -5.33
N LYS A 139 13.64 -11.54 -5.60
CA LYS A 139 13.22 -12.66 -6.46
C LYS A 139 13.02 -12.26 -7.92
N VAL A 140 13.07 -10.97 -8.24
CA VAL A 140 12.97 -10.48 -9.62
C VAL A 140 14.31 -10.66 -10.33
N GLY A 141 14.27 -10.87 -11.65
CA GLY A 141 15.47 -11.00 -12.47
C GLY A 141 16.29 -9.70 -12.51
N ALA A 142 17.60 -9.80 -12.28
CA ALA A 142 18.50 -8.64 -12.19
C ALA A 142 18.54 -7.79 -13.49
N LYS A 143 18.34 -8.41 -14.65
CA LYS A 143 18.20 -7.75 -15.96
C LYS A 143 17.20 -6.59 -15.98
N ILE A 144 16.13 -6.73 -15.20
CA ILE A 144 15.04 -5.76 -15.21
C ILE A 144 15.41 -4.51 -14.41
N LEU A 145 16.27 -4.67 -13.40
CA LEU A 145 16.80 -3.57 -12.60
C LEU A 145 17.98 -2.88 -13.28
N GLN A 146 18.84 -3.62 -13.99
CA GLN A 146 20.02 -3.09 -14.68
C GLN A 146 20.10 -3.61 -16.11
N PRO A 147 19.75 -2.79 -17.11
CA PRO A 147 20.00 -3.11 -18.52
C PRO A 147 21.50 -3.31 -18.75
N GLY A 148 21.90 -4.37 -19.47
CA GLY A 148 23.31 -4.70 -19.73
C GLY A 148 23.98 -5.60 -18.69
N PHE A 149 23.26 -5.97 -17.62
CA PHE A 149 23.80 -6.86 -16.57
C PHE A 149 24.22 -8.26 -17.07
N GLU A 150 23.68 -8.72 -18.19
CA GLU A 150 24.06 -10.00 -18.81
C GLU A 150 25.52 -9.98 -19.31
N ASP A 151 25.97 -8.85 -19.86
CA ASP A 151 27.34 -8.67 -20.33
C ASP A 151 28.32 -8.64 -19.14
N GLU A 152 27.91 -8.03 -18.04
CA GLU A 152 28.67 -8.03 -16.77
C GLU A 152 28.80 -9.45 -16.20
N LEU A 153 27.73 -10.26 -16.24
CA LEU A 153 27.78 -11.67 -15.83
C LEU A 153 28.66 -12.53 -16.75
N GLU A 154 28.67 -12.26 -18.05
CA GLU A 154 29.53 -12.96 -19.00
C GLU A 154 31.01 -12.63 -18.78
N ASN A 155 31.31 -11.37 -18.43
CA ASN A 155 32.65 -10.97 -18.01
C ASN A 155 33.07 -11.70 -16.72
N ILE A 156 32.20 -11.75 -15.71
CA ILE A 156 32.46 -12.51 -14.47
C ILE A 156 32.70 -13.99 -14.78
N CYS A 157 31.90 -14.60 -15.66
CA CYS A 157 32.06 -15.99 -16.09
C CYS A 157 33.45 -16.24 -16.70
N THR A 158 33.88 -15.34 -17.58
CA THR A 158 35.18 -15.42 -18.25
C THR A 158 36.32 -15.29 -17.24
N ARG A 159 36.26 -14.31 -16.33
CA ARG A 159 37.29 -14.12 -15.29
C ARG A 159 37.34 -15.28 -14.31
N PHE A 160 36.18 -15.85 -13.96
CA PHE A 160 36.09 -17.02 -13.11
C PHE A 160 36.74 -18.25 -13.75
N GLY A 161 36.53 -18.46 -15.05
CA GLY A 161 37.21 -19.51 -15.81
C GLY A 161 38.73 -19.38 -15.77
N ILE A 162 39.25 -18.16 -15.99
CA ILE A 162 40.70 -17.88 -15.92
C ILE A 162 41.26 -18.18 -14.52
N LEU A 163 40.56 -17.73 -13.47
CA LEU A 163 40.98 -17.99 -12.08
C LEU A 163 41.02 -19.49 -11.79
N LYS A 164 40.00 -20.24 -12.23
CA LYS A 164 39.95 -21.69 -12.05
C LYS A 164 41.08 -22.40 -12.78
N GLU A 165 41.38 -22.00 -14.01
CA GLU A 165 42.49 -22.57 -14.78
C GLU A 165 43.85 -22.25 -14.14
N ALA A 166 44.02 -21.06 -13.55
CA ALA A 166 45.22 -20.69 -12.80
C ALA A 166 45.36 -21.53 -11.51
N LEU A 167 44.25 -21.76 -10.80
CA LEU A 167 44.21 -22.62 -9.61
C LEU A 167 44.56 -24.08 -9.91
N GLU A 168 44.10 -24.62 -11.04
CA GLU A 168 44.39 -26.01 -11.45
C GLU A 168 45.85 -26.21 -11.90
N LYS A 169 46.53 -25.14 -12.35
CA LYS A 169 47.94 -25.19 -12.79
C LYS A 169 48.93 -25.26 -11.62
N VAL A 170 48.56 -24.73 -10.45
CA VAL A 170 49.47 -24.69 -9.29
C VAL A 170 49.79 -26.10 -8.79
N LYS A 171 51.07 -26.48 -8.92
CA LYS A 171 51.59 -27.74 -8.38
C LYS A 171 51.89 -27.60 -6.90
N ILE A 172 50.88 -27.85 -6.06
CA ILE A 172 50.97 -27.71 -4.59
C ILE A 172 52.11 -28.54 -3.98
N GLU A 173 52.46 -29.67 -4.61
CA GLU A 173 53.56 -30.57 -4.21
C GLU A 173 54.95 -29.91 -4.24
N LYS A 174 55.11 -28.78 -4.92
CA LYS A 174 56.37 -28.04 -5.05
C LYS A 174 56.52 -26.89 -4.05
N LEU A 175 55.50 -26.58 -3.25
CA LEU A 175 55.54 -25.54 -2.22
C LEU A 175 56.29 -26.02 -0.97
N SER A 176 57.10 -25.16 -0.35
CA SER A 176 57.66 -25.43 0.98
C SER A 176 56.55 -25.55 2.02
N GLY A 177 56.76 -26.32 3.09
CA GLY A 177 55.69 -26.72 4.03
C GLY A 177 54.91 -25.55 4.64
N ASP A 178 55.56 -24.42 4.90
CA ASP A 178 54.90 -23.21 5.42
C ASP A 178 54.13 -22.43 4.33
N ALA A 179 54.68 -22.35 3.11
CA ALA A 179 54.02 -21.72 1.96
C ALA A 179 52.78 -22.52 1.49
N SER A 180 52.88 -23.85 1.50
CA SER A 180 51.77 -24.77 1.22
C SER A 180 50.64 -24.62 2.23
N ALA A 181 50.95 -24.56 3.53
CA ALA A 181 49.97 -24.37 4.59
C ALA A 181 49.24 -23.02 4.49
N LYS A 182 49.95 -21.94 4.15
CA LYS A 182 49.34 -20.62 3.93
C LYS A 182 48.48 -20.59 2.67
N PHE A 183 48.94 -21.20 1.57
CA PHE A 183 48.16 -21.28 0.34
C PHE A 183 46.87 -22.12 0.53
N ALA A 184 46.94 -23.20 1.31
CA ALA A 184 45.75 -23.99 1.67
C ALA A 184 44.71 -23.17 2.43
N LYS A 185 45.14 -22.29 3.37
CA LYS A 185 44.24 -21.36 4.07
C LYS A 185 43.61 -20.33 3.13
N VAL A 186 44.38 -19.85 2.14
CA VAL A 186 43.86 -18.95 1.09
C VAL A 186 42.78 -19.66 0.26
N LEU A 187 43.03 -20.91 -0.15
CA LEU A 187 42.05 -21.73 -0.87
C LEU A 187 40.79 -21.98 -0.03
N GLU A 188 40.95 -22.30 1.25
CA GLU A 188 39.83 -22.51 2.17
C GLU A 188 38.97 -21.26 2.32
N ALA A 189 39.61 -20.09 2.45
CA ALA A 189 38.92 -18.79 2.47
C ALA A 189 38.22 -18.48 1.14
N LEU A 190 38.81 -18.87 0.00
CA LEU A 190 38.28 -18.59 -1.33
C LEU A 190 37.10 -19.50 -1.73
N THR A 191 37.09 -20.73 -1.22
CA THR A 191 36.16 -21.81 -1.60
C THR A 191 34.68 -21.39 -1.55
N PRO A 192 34.17 -20.68 -0.53
CA PRO A 192 32.78 -20.25 -0.48
C PRO A 192 32.40 -19.34 -1.65
N LEU A 193 33.22 -18.34 -1.98
CA LEU A 193 32.95 -17.41 -3.08
C LEU A 193 33.09 -18.09 -4.44
N LEU A 194 34.08 -18.98 -4.59
CA LEU A 194 34.18 -19.77 -5.81
C LEU A 194 32.91 -20.60 -6.03
N ASN A 195 32.37 -21.20 -4.97
CA ASN A 195 31.13 -21.95 -5.03
C ASN A 195 29.91 -21.06 -5.31
N ASP A 196 29.80 -19.90 -4.65
CA ASP A 196 28.71 -18.94 -4.86
C ASP A 196 28.69 -18.42 -6.32
N ILE A 197 29.86 -18.06 -6.86
CA ILE A 197 30.02 -17.65 -8.25
C ILE A 197 29.73 -18.82 -9.20
N GLN A 198 30.21 -20.02 -8.90
CA GLN A 198 29.94 -21.21 -9.70
C GLN A 198 28.44 -21.53 -9.79
N CYS A 199 27.66 -21.26 -8.74
CA CYS A 199 26.20 -21.44 -8.75
C CYS A 199 25.46 -20.52 -9.75
N LEU A 200 26.09 -19.42 -10.19
CA LEU A 200 25.53 -18.52 -11.19
C LEU A 200 25.65 -19.06 -12.62
N PHE A 201 26.46 -20.11 -12.81
CA PHE A 201 26.81 -20.64 -14.13
C PHE A 201 26.36 -22.09 -14.29
N VAL A 202 25.99 -22.46 -15.52
CA VAL A 202 25.69 -23.83 -15.93
C VAL A 202 26.82 -24.30 -16.85
N LYS A 203 27.27 -25.54 -16.63
CA LYS A 203 28.28 -26.18 -17.49
C LYS A 203 27.59 -26.78 -18.71
N GLU A 204 27.77 -26.18 -19.88
CA GLU A 204 27.37 -26.76 -21.18
C GLU A 204 28.63 -27.26 -21.90
N GLY A 205 28.90 -28.56 -21.81
CA GLY A 205 30.10 -29.17 -22.40
C GLY A 205 31.39 -28.65 -21.75
N THR A 206 32.27 -28.02 -22.53
CA THR A 206 33.54 -27.40 -22.10
C THR A 206 33.40 -25.91 -21.74
N THR A 207 32.24 -25.29 -21.98
CA THR A 207 32.02 -23.85 -21.76
C THR A 207 31.09 -23.59 -20.58
N LEU A 208 31.41 -22.58 -19.76
CA LEU A 208 30.54 -22.08 -18.70
C LEU A 208 29.61 -21.02 -19.30
N LYS A 209 28.30 -21.14 -19.05
CA LYS A 209 27.29 -20.16 -19.49
C LYS A 209 26.49 -19.62 -18.32
N VAL A 210 26.04 -18.38 -18.44
CA VAL A 210 25.16 -17.71 -17.48
C VAL A 210 23.82 -18.44 -17.38
N LYS A 211 23.37 -18.71 -16.15
CA LYS A 211 22.08 -19.35 -15.90
C LYS A 211 20.93 -18.42 -16.30
N SER A 212 20.03 -18.91 -17.15
CA SER A 212 18.95 -18.11 -17.77
C SER A 212 17.85 -17.59 -16.81
N ASN A 213 17.78 -18.12 -15.59
CA ASN A 213 16.77 -17.74 -14.58
C ASN A 213 17.40 -17.14 -13.31
N LEU A 214 18.48 -16.37 -13.44
CA LEU A 214 19.13 -15.72 -12.30
C LEU A 214 18.21 -14.70 -11.64
N ILE A 215 17.97 -14.88 -10.34
CA ILE A 215 17.27 -13.92 -9.50
C ILE A 215 18.27 -12.99 -8.82
N LEU A 216 17.82 -11.78 -8.47
CA LEU A 216 18.64 -10.78 -7.81
C LEU A 216 19.28 -11.31 -6.51
N SER A 217 18.57 -12.16 -5.75
CA SER A 217 19.10 -12.76 -4.53
C SER A 217 20.35 -13.60 -4.77
N ASP A 218 20.43 -14.33 -5.88
CA ASP A 218 21.60 -15.18 -6.19
C ASP A 218 22.86 -14.32 -6.35
N ILE A 219 22.69 -13.12 -6.90
CA ILE A 219 23.76 -12.14 -7.15
C ILE A 219 24.08 -11.33 -5.89
N LEU A 220 23.08 -10.90 -5.13
CA LEU A 220 23.30 -10.14 -3.89
C LEU A 220 23.98 -10.97 -2.80
N ASN A 221 23.71 -12.28 -2.79
CA ASN A 221 24.30 -13.23 -1.86
C ASN A 221 25.77 -13.54 -2.18
N LEU A 222 26.33 -13.01 -3.27
CA LEU A 222 27.78 -13.02 -3.49
C LEU A 222 28.44 -12.38 -2.27
N ARG A 223 29.11 -13.24 -1.49
CA ARG A 223 29.69 -12.89 -0.21
C ARG A 223 30.66 -11.73 -0.40
N GLU A 224 30.47 -10.66 0.38
CA GLU A 224 31.51 -9.64 0.57
C GLU A 224 32.65 -10.28 1.37
N MET A 225 33.55 -10.97 0.66
CA MET A 225 34.76 -11.47 1.28
C MET A 225 35.72 -10.31 1.54
N LYS A 226 36.47 -10.40 2.63
CA LYS A 226 37.62 -9.52 2.88
C LYS A 226 38.78 -9.93 1.97
N ILE A 227 38.63 -9.62 0.69
CA ILE A 227 39.59 -10.00 -0.35
C ILE A 227 40.95 -9.36 -0.12
N GLY A 228 41.00 -8.23 0.61
CA GLY A 228 42.25 -7.69 1.15
C GLY A 228 43.05 -8.73 1.95
N GLU A 229 42.43 -9.39 2.94
CA GLU A 229 43.11 -10.39 3.77
C GLU A 229 43.60 -11.61 2.96
N VAL A 230 42.85 -11.99 1.92
CA VAL A 230 43.19 -13.11 1.03
C VAL A 230 44.32 -12.75 0.07
N LEU A 231 44.29 -11.54 -0.51
CA LEU A 231 45.35 -11.03 -1.38
C LEU A 231 46.63 -10.76 -0.60
N ASP A 232 46.53 -10.25 0.63
CA ASP A 232 47.66 -10.04 1.53
C ASP A 232 48.33 -11.38 1.86
N SER A 233 47.52 -12.39 2.22
CA SER A 233 48.02 -13.75 2.49
C SER A 233 48.70 -14.39 1.26
N LEU A 234 48.16 -14.15 0.06
CA LEU A 234 48.74 -14.63 -1.19
C LEU A 234 50.05 -13.87 -1.51
N GLY A 235 50.10 -12.57 -1.21
CA GLY A 235 51.30 -11.74 -1.31
C GLY A 235 52.42 -12.22 -0.39
N GLU A 236 52.11 -12.58 0.86
CA GLU A 236 53.08 -13.17 1.79
C GLU A 236 53.67 -14.49 1.28
N VAL A 237 52.85 -15.33 0.61
CA VAL A 237 53.32 -16.59 0.00
C VAL A 237 54.26 -16.30 -1.17
N GLN A 238 53.93 -15.32 -2.01
CA GLN A 238 54.79 -14.89 -3.12
C GLN A 238 56.12 -14.30 -2.62
N GLU A 239 56.09 -13.50 -1.56
CA GLU A 239 57.30 -12.87 -1.01
C GLU A 239 58.30 -13.93 -0.53
N LYS A 240 57.81 -14.97 0.17
CA LYS A 240 58.65 -16.11 0.59
C LYS A 240 59.25 -16.89 -0.58
N ILE A 241 58.49 -17.08 -1.65
CA ILE A 241 58.99 -17.77 -2.85
C ILE A 241 60.04 -16.91 -3.56
N LYS A 242 59.85 -15.58 -3.59
CA LYS A 242 60.86 -14.65 -4.12
C LYS A 242 62.15 -14.67 -3.29
N GLU A 243 62.06 -14.74 -1.97
CA GLU A 243 63.22 -14.92 -1.10
C GLU A 243 63.97 -16.23 -1.43
N GLU A 244 63.27 -17.35 -1.56
CA GLU A 244 63.87 -18.63 -1.98
C GLU A 244 64.49 -18.56 -3.40
N LEU A 245 63.88 -17.81 -4.31
CA LEU A 245 64.39 -17.57 -5.66
C LEU A 245 65.67 -16.75 -5.66
N THR A 246 65.81 -15.77 -4.76
CA THR A 246 67.05 -15.00 -4.61
C THR A 246 68.19 -15.87 -4.08
N ALA A 247 67.88 -16.87 -3.24
CA ALA A 247 68.85 -17.85 -2.75
C ALA A 247 69.22 -18.90 -3.82
N LYS A 248 68.31 -19.21 -4.76
CA LYS A 248 68.50 -20.20 -5.85
C LYS A 248 68.02 -19.67 -7.22
N PRO A 249 68.75 -18.75 -7.86
CA PRO A 249 68.29 -18.06 -9.07
C PRO A 249 68.20 -18.92 -10.34
N GLY A 250 68.75 -20.13 -10.33
CA GLY A 250 68.70 -21.11 -11.44
C GLY A 250 67.55 -22.11 -11.36
N ASP A 251 66.72 -22.04 -10.31
CA ASP A 251 65.62 -22.97 -10.11
C ASP A 251 64.41 -22.58 -10.99
N THR A 252 64.23 -23.33 -12.09
CA THR A 252 63.14 -23.11 -13.05
C THR A 252 61.77 -23.39 -12.43
N ASP A 253 61.70 -24.32 -11.46
CA ASP A 253 60.44 -24.71 -10.82
C ASP A 253 59.92 -23.60 -9.90
N LEU A 254 60.81 -22.95 -9.13
CA LEU A 254 60.44 -21.80 -8.29
C LEU A 254 60.02 -20.57 -9.13
N LYS A 255 60.61 -20.37 -10.32
CA LYS A 255 60.17 -19.31 -11.25
C LYS A 255 58.78 -19.57 -11.81
N GLU A 256 58.48 -20.82 -12.18
CA GLU A 256 57.17 -21.23 -12.68
C GLU A 256 56.10 -21.01 -11.58
N LEU A 257 56.41 -21.37 -10.33
CA LEU A 257 55.51 -21.23 -9.19
C LEU A 257 55.20 -19.76 -8.83
N ASP A 258 56.20 -18.86 -8.82
CA ASP A 258 55.97 -17.43 -8.59
C ASP A 258 55.06 -16.82 -9.67
N GLN A 259 55.24 -17.22 -10.94
CA GLN A 259 54.40 -16.80 -12.06
C GLN A 259 52.96 -17.31 -11.93
N GLU A 260 52.76 -18.56 -11.53
CA GLU A 260 51.44 -19.16 -11.31
C GLU A 260 50.68 -18.48 -10.17
N LEU A 261 51.35 -18.21 -9.04
CA LEU A 261 50.74 -17.49 -7.92
C LEU A 261 50.42 -16.03 -8.27
N ASN A 262 51.26 -15.38 -9.06
CA ASN A 262 50.98 -14.03 -9.55
C ASN A 262 49.77 -14.02 -10.49
N ALA A 263 49.65 -15.04 -11.35
CA ALA A 263 48.49 -15.19 -12.22
C ALA A 263 47.20 -15.36 -11.40
N ILE A 264 47.23 -16.11 -10.28
CA ILE A 264 46.09 -16.23 -9.36
C ILE A 264 45.77 -14.88 -8.72
N ALA A 265 46.77 -14.16 -8.22
CA ALA A 265 46.55 -12.85 -7.58
C ALA A 265 45.87 -11.86 -8.54
N VAL A 266 46.36 -11.78 -9.78
CA VAL A 266 45.80 -10.92 -10.83
C VAL A 266 44.39 -11.37 -11.23
N ALA A 267 44.18 -12.68 -11.42
CA ALA A 267 42.87 -13.22 -11.78
C ALA A 267 41.83 -12.97 -10.68
N LEU A 268 42.22 -13.14 -9.42
CA LEU A 268 41.36 -12.91 -8.26
C LEU A 268 41.00 -11.42 -8.11
N ALA A 269 41.99 -10.53 -8.18
CA ALA A 269 41.76 -9.09 -8.11
C ALA A 269 40.85 -8.58 -9.24
N THR A 270 41.05 -9.12 -10.46
CA THR A 270 40.22 -8.77 -11.62
C THR A 270 38.79 -9.31 -11.48
N LEU A 271 38.62 -10.57 -11.08
CA LEU A 271 37.31 -11.15 -10.84
C LEU A 271 36.53 -10.35 -9.79
N TYR A 272 37.19 -9.97 -8.70
CA TYR A 272 36.55 -9.16 -7.67
C TYR A 272 36.07 -7.82 -8.20
N LYS A 273 36.91 -7.12 -8.97
CA LYS A 273 36.54 -5.83 -9.55
C LYS A 273 35.29 -5.93 -10.43
N GLU A 274 35.17 -6.98 -11.23
CA GLU A 274 33.98 -7.21 -12.08
C GLU A 274 32.75 -7.57 -11.22
N VAL A 275 32.92 -8.40 -10.18
CA VAL A 275 31.83 -8.73 -9.24
C VAL A 275 31.34 -7.50 -8.48
N ASP A 276 32.26 -6.65 -8.02
CA ASP A 276 31.94 -5.41 -7.30
C ASP A 276 31.22 -4.41 -8.23
N ALA A 277 31.74 -4.23 -9.45
CA ALA A 277 31.11 -3.39 -10.48
C ALA A 277 29.67 -3.84 -10.81
N ALA A 278 29.40 -5.14 -10.78
CA ALA A 278 28.08 -5.71 -11.03
C ALA A 278 27.14 -5.63 -9.81
N THR A 279 27.66 -5.81 -8.59
CA THR A 279 26.84 -5.92 -7.37
C THR A 279 26.53 -4.57 -6.70
N VAL A 280 27.47 -3.61 -6.74
CA VAL A 280 27.32 -2.30 -6.09
C VAL A 280 26.12 -1.50 -6.65
N PRO A 281 25.92 -1.38 -7.98
CA PRO A 281 24.79 -0.63 -8.52
C PRO A 281 23.43 -1.26 -8.16
N LEU A 282 23.36 -2.60 -8.12
CA LEU A 282 22.16 -3.34 -7.72
C LEU A 282 21.81 -3.11 -6.24
N ARG A 283 22.81 -3.16 -5.34
CA ARG A 283 22.64 -2.83 -3.91
C ARG A 283 22.20 -1.38 -3.74
N GLY A 284 22.75 -0.45 -4.54
CA GLY A 284 22.37 0.95 -4.56
C GLY A 284 20.88 1.15 -4.89
N LYS A 285 20.39 0.52 -5.96
CA LYS A 285 18.97 0.61 -6.36
C LYS A 285 18.01 0.05 -5.30
N LEU A 286 18.38 -1.05 -4.65
CA LEU A 286 17.59 -1.64 -3.58
C LEU A 286 17.50 -0.71 -2.36
N ARG A 287 18.62 -0.11 -1.97
CA ARG A 287 18.65 0.87 -0.87
C ARG A 287 17.84 2.12 -1.20
N GLU A 288 17.82 2.54 -2.46
CA GLU A 288 17.01 3.67 -2.91
C GLU A 288 15.51 3.34 -2.87
N VAL A 289 15.10 2.16 -3.35
CA VAL A 289 13.73 1.65 -3.17
C VAL A 289 13.35 1.67 -1.70
N GLU A 290 14.22 1.14 -0.84
CA GLU A 290 14.01 1.05 0.60
C GLU A 290 13.82 2.43 1.23
N SER A 291 14.63 3.42 0.83
CA SER A 291 14.55 4.79 1.35
C SER A 291 13.31 5.53 0.86
N TRP A 292 12.92 5.36 -0.41
CA TRP A 292 11.78 6.06 -1.00
C TRP A 292 10.44 5.41 -0.71
N TYR A 293 10.43 4.14 -0.30
CA TYR A 293 9.21 3.40 0.02
C TYR A 293 8.34 4.15 1.02
N ASP A 294 8.91 4.58 2.14
CA ASP A 294 8.15 5.22 3.22
C ASP A 294 7.52 6.54 2.76
N THR A 295 8.26 7.32 1.97
CA THR A 295 7.81 8.60 1.40
C THR A 295 6.68 8.40 0.39
N VAL A 296 6.82 7.40 -0.49
CA VAL A 296 5.81 7.07 -1.51
C VAL A 296 4.55 6.52 -0.84
N MET A 297 4.70 5.67 0.18
CA MET A 297 3.58 5.07 0.89
C MET A 297 2.81 6.11 1.71
N GLN A 298 3.51 7.04 2.36
CA GLN A 298 2.88 8.18 3.02
C GLN A 298 2.07 9.01 2.02
N SER A 299 2.66 9.36 0.87
CA SER A 299 1.98 10.11 -0.18
C SER A 299 0.76 9.36 -0.74
N CYS A 300 0.83 8.02 -0.82
CA CYS A 300 -0.28 7.16 -1.20
C CYS A 300 -1.43 7.26 -0.19
N GLU A 301 -1.13 7.15 1.11
CA GLU A 301 -2.13 7.22 2.18
C GLU A 301 -2.79 8.60 2.26
N GLU A 302 -2.04 9.69 2.03
CA GLU A 302 -2.58 11.05 1.96
C GLU A 302 -3.55 11.23 0.78
N ARG A 303 -3.18 10.73 -0.41
CA ARG A 303 -4.07 10.75 -1.60
C ARG A 303 -5.31 9.88 -1.39
N TYR A 304 -5.15 8.73 -0.74
CA TYR A 304 -6.23 7.82 -0.40
C TYR A 304 -7.23 8.47 0.56
N THR A 305 -6.74 8.98 1.69
CA THR A 305 -7.57 9.62 2.72
C THR A 305 -8.29 10.86 2.18
N ARG A 306 -7.62 11.68 1.36
CA ARG A 306 -8.24 12.85 0.71
C ARG A 306 -9.32 12.46 -0.31
N GLY A 307 -9.05 11.43 -1.12
CA GLY A 307 -10.04 10.88 -2.05
C GLY A 307 -11.26 10.33 -1.31
N MET A 308 -11.03 9.60 -0.23
CA MET A 308 -12.09 8.97 0.55
C MET A 308 -13.03 9.98 1.21
N LYS A 309 -12.50 11.10 1.72
CA LYS A 309 -13.33 12.20 2.24
C LYS A 309 -14.24 12.81 1.16
N THR A 310 -13.72 12.96 -0.06
CA THR A 310 -14.52 13.48 -1.18
C THR A 310 -15.61 12.48 -1.58
N TYR A 311 -15.28 11.19 -1.68
CA TYR A 311 -16.27 10.16 -1.95
C TYR A 311 -17.33 10.07 -0.86
N ALA A 312 -16.95 10.23 0.41
CA ALA A 312 -17.90 10.24 1.51
C ALA A 312 -18.96 11.32 1.31
N PHE A 313 -18.54 12.54 1.00
CA PHE A 313 -19.47 13.65 0.71
C PHE A 313 -20.33 13.40 -0.54
N VAL A 314 -19.75 12.92 -1.64
CA VAL A 314 -20.50 12.66 -2.89
C VAL A 314 -21.53 11.55 -2.70
N ILE A 315 -21.18 10.47 -2.00
CA ILE A 315 -22.11 9.37 -1.70
C ILE A 315 -23.22 9.88 -0.76
N SER A 316 -22.86 10.65 0.27
CA SER A 316 -23.84 11.28 1.16
C SER A 316 -24.81 12.18 0.40
N LEU A 317 -24.32 12.97 -0.56
CA LEU A 317 -25.17 13.81 -1.41
C LEU A 317 -26.07 12.97 -2.32
N ALA A 318 -25.53 11.93 -2.95
CA ALA A 318 -26.32 11.03 -3.80
C ALA A 318 -27.43 10.33 -3.00
N VAL A 319 -27.12 9.84 -1.79
CA VAL A 319 -28.11 9.22 -0.89
C VAL A 319 -29.15 10.24 -0.44
N ALA A 320 -28.74 11.45 -0.07
CA ALA A 320 -29.66 12.50 0.34
C ALA A 320 -30.65 12.88 -0.77
N VAL A 321 -30.17 13.01 -2.01
CA VAL A 321 -31.03 13.26 -3.18
C VAL A 321 -31.92 12.05 -3.47
N TRP A 322 -31.36 10.85 -3.46
CA TRP A 322 -32.08 9.61 -3.78
C TRP A 322 -33.23 9.32 -2.82
N LEU A 323 -33.02 9.56 -1.51
CA LEU A 323 -34.03 9.36 -0.48
C LEU A 323 -34.89 10.61 -0.21
N ASN A 324 -34.67 11.69 -0.96
CA ASN A 324 -35.27 13.01 -0.67
C ASN A 324 -35.04 13.46 0.80
N ALA A 325 -33.88 13.12 1.37
CA ALA A 325 -33.55 13.49 2.73
C ALA A 325 -33.12 14.96 2.78
N ASN A 326 -34.09 15.85 3.00
CA ASN A 326 -33.84 17.26 3.27
C ASN A 326 -33.91 17.55 4.77
N ILE A 327 -32.84 18.09 5.33
CA ILE A 327 -32.73 18.36 6.77
C ILE A 327 -33.81 19.31 7.30
N PHE A 328 -34.22 20.32 6.52
CA PHE A 328 -35.25 21.27 6.94
C PHE A 328 -36.63 20.62 7.02
N ASN A 329 -36.92 19.74 6.06
CA ASN A 329 -38.18 19.00 6.02
C ASN A 329 -38.22 17.97 7.14
N ILE A 330 -37.15 17.21 7.31
CA ILE A 330 -37.00 16.25 8.42
C ILE A 330 -37.22 16.95 9.76
N TYR A 331 -36.53 18.06 10.01
CA TYR A 331 -36.68 18.79 11.26
C TYR A 331 -38.11 19.31 11.46
N ARG A 332 -38.69 19.95 10.44
CA ARG A 332 -40.06 20.48 10.49
C ARG A 332 -41.06 19.37 10.80
N ASP A 333 -41.01 18.26 10.08
CA ASP A 333 -41.97 17.18 10.20
C ASP A 333 -41.83 16.50 11.58
N VAL A 334 -40.60 16.27 12.06
CA VAL A 334 -40.32 15.67 13.38
C VAL A 334 -40.77 16.57 14.53
N SER A 335 -40.58 17.88 14.39
CA SER A 335 -40.98 18.86 15.40
C SER A 335 -42.50 19.05 15.49
N THR A 336 -43.21 18.89 14.37
CA THR A 336 -44.65 19.14 14.28
C THR A 336 -45.51 17.89 14.55
N ASN A 337 -45.00 16.68 14.26
CA ASN A 337 -45.74 15.43 14.42
C ASN A 337 -45.26 14.62 15.64
N ALA A 338 -46.13 14.48 16.65
CA ALA A 338 -45.82 13.76 17.89
C ALA A 338 -45.73 12.24 17.73
N ASP A 339 -46.58 11.66 16.88
CA ASP A 339 -46.60 10.22 16.62
C ASP A 339 -45.34 9.81 15.85
N MET A 340 -44.99 10.57 14.82
CA MET A 340 -43.77 10.35 14.02
C MET A 340 -42.52 10.41 14.89
N ARG A 341 -42.43 11.39 15.79
CA ARG A 341 -41.32 11.50 16.74
C ARG A 341 -41.20 10.26 17.63
N THR A 342 -42.32 9.74 18.13
CA THR A 342 -42.33 8.54 18.99
C THR A 342 -41.86 7.31 18.23
N THR A 343 -42.32 7.12 16.99
CA THR A 343 -41.89 6.02 16.11
C THR A 343 -40.39 6.11 15.81
N ILE A 344 -39.87 7.30 15.49
CA ILE A 344 -38.45 7.50 15.21
C ILE A 344 -37.60 7.23 16.46
N VAL A 345 -37.98 7.76 17.62
CA VAL A 345 -37.24 7.55 18.87
C VAL A 345 -37.18 6.06 19.23
N ALA A 346 -38.26 5.31 19.02
CA ALA A 346 -38.30 3.87 19.25
C ALA A 346 -37.36 3.09 18.31
N ALA A 347 -37.21 3.54 17.06
CA ALA A 347 -36.26 2.95 16.11
C ALA A 347 -34.78 3.20 16.49
N GLY A 348 -34.50 4.15 17.38
CA GLY A 348 -33.14 4.54 17.78
C GLY A 348 -32.30 3.40 18.38
N GLN A 349 -32.90 2.55 19.22
CA GLN A 349 -32.19 1.39 19.78
C GLN A 349 -31.80 0.37 18.69
N GLY A 350 -32.70 0.12 17.73
CA GLY A 350 -32.40 -0.74 16.59
C GLY A 350 -31.33 -0.17 15.67
N ALA A 351 -31.25 1.16 15.54
CA ALA A 351 -30.18 1.82 14.79
C ALA A 351 -28.81 1.67 15.47
N LEU A 352 -28.73 1.80 16.80
CA LEU A 352 -27.50 1.57 17.56
C LEU A 352 -27.00 0.12 17.44
N GLN A 353 -27.90 -0.86 17.55
CA GLN A 353 -27.54 -2.27 17.41
C GLN A 353 -26.99 -2.57 16.00
N ARG A 354 -27.63 -2.05 14.95
CA ARG A 354 -27.18 -2.26 13.57
C ARG A 354 -25.82 -1.62 13.29
N TYR A 355 -25.51 -0.49 13.93
CA TYR A 355 -24.19 0.09 13.85
C TYR A 355 -23.12 -0.88 14.38
N GLN A 356 -23.36 -1.50 15.53
CA GLN A 356 -22.45 -2.51 16.11
C GLN A 356 -22.31 -3.73 15.20
N GLU A 357 -23.40 -4.24 14.64
CA GLU A 357 -23.39 -5.37 13.67
C GLU A 357 -22.56 -5.04 12.42
N GLN A 358 -22.58 -3.79 11.94
CA GLN A 358 -21.77 -3.35 10.80
C GLN A 358 -20.27 -3.29 11.10
N LEU A 359 -19.86 -3.07 12.35
CA LEU A 359 -18.45 -3.09 12.75
C LEU A 359 -17.86 -4.52 12.72
N VAL A 360 -18.69 -5.53 12.92
CA VAL A 360 -18.30 -6.96 13.01
C VAL A 360 -18.43 -7.66 11.65
N ALA A 361 -18.62 -6.93 10.55
CA ALA A 361 -18.82 -7.51 9.22
C ALA A 361 -17.67 -8.48 8.84
N PRO A 362 -17.98 -9.62 8.21
CA PRO A 362 -17.01 -10.69 7.96
C PRO A 362 -15.80 -10.19 7.17
N ASP A 363 -14.62 -10.56 7.66
CA ASP A 363 -13.35 -10.22 7.02
C ASP A 363 -13.12 -11.08 5.77
N VAL A 364 -13.53 -10.54 4.63
CA VAL A 364 -13.35 -11.16 3.30
C VAL A 364 -11.86 -11.34 2.95
N ILE A 365 -10.94 -10.67 3.64
CA ILE A 365 -9.51 -10.68 3.30
C ILE A 365 -8.88 -12.05 3.60
N ASN A 366 -9.40 -12.80 4.58
CA ASN A 366 -8.79 -14.02 5.13
C ASN A 366 -9.52 -15.34 4.78
N ASP A 367 -10.63 -15.33 4.03
CA ASP A 367 -11.40 -16.55 3.69
C ASP A 367 -10.80 -17.32 2.48
N PRO A 368 -10.50 -18.63 2.61
CA PRO A 368 -10.01 -19.45 1.50
C PRO A 368 -11.00 -19.61 0.33
N ASN A 369 -12.31 -19.40 0.55
CA ASN A 369 -13.35 -19.35 -0.49
C ASN A 369 -13.89 -17.92 -0.67
N LYS A 370 -12.98 -17.01 -1.05
CA LYS A 370 -13.18 -15.56 -1.24
C LYS A 370 -14.39 -15.13 -2.09
N GLN A 371 -14.83 -15.93 -3.07
CA GLN A 371 -15.99 -15.57 -3.91
C GLN A 371 -17.31 -15.77 -3.17
N LYS A 372 -17.39 -16.78 -2.30
CA LYS A 372 -18.50 -16.96 -1.36
C LYS A 372 -18.51 -15.83 -0.33
N ALA A 373 -17.34 -15.44 0.18
CA ALA A 373 -17.22 -14.33 1.12
C ALA A 373 -17.57 -12.96 0.49
N LEU A 374 -17.19 -12.71 -0.76
CA LEU A 374 -17.57 -11.49 -1.49
C LEU A 374 -19.08 -11.44 -1.76
N ASN A 375 -19.68 -12.55 -2.20
CA ASN A 375 -21.12 -12.63 -2.41
C ASN A 375 -21.88 -12.48 -1.09
N ALA A 376 -21.45 -13.16 -0.03
CA ALA A 376 -22.03 -13.02 1.31
C ALA A 376 -21.94 -11.58 1.83
N LEU A 377 -20.83 -10.87 1.57
CA LEU A 377 -20.71 -9.47 1.92
C LEU A 377 -21.62 -8.57 1.08
N ILE A 378 -21.73 -8.81 -0.22
CA ILE A 378 -22.63 -8.07 -1.11
C ILE A 378 -24.07 -8.27 -0.63
N ASP A 379 -24.45 -9.50 -0.28
CA ASP A 379 -25.77 -9.83 0.22
C ASP A 379 -26.04 -9.18 1.58
N HIS A 380 -25.07 -9.23 2.50
CA HIS A 380 -25.13 -8.51 3.79
C HIS A 380 -25.25 -6.99 3.59
N THR A 381 -24.54 -6.43 2.61
CA THR A 381 -24.59 -5.00 2.31
C THR A 381 -25.94 -4.60 1.71
N LYS A 382 -26.47 -5.40 0.78
CA LYS A 382 -27.82 -5.20 0.21
C LYS A 382 -28.88 -5.26 1.31
N GLU A 383 -28.77 -6.23 2.20
CA GLU A 383 -29.71 -6.39 3.31
C GLU A 383 -29.65 -5.20 4.28
N ASN A 384 -28.46 -4.69 4.59
CA ASN A 384 -28.29 -3.50 5.43
C ASN A 384 -28.85 -2.24 4.78
N ILE A 385 -28.60 -2.04 3.48
CA ILE A 385 -29.18 -0.93 2.72
C ILE A 385 -30.71 -1.05 2.72
N ARG A 386 -31.26 -2.24 2.46
CA ARG A 386 -32.69 -2.50 2.44
C ARG A 386 -33.33 -2.18 3.80
N LYS A 387 -32.84 -2.78 4.90
CA LYS A 387 -33.36 -2.55 6.25
C LYS A 387 -33.34 -1.08 6.67
N ASN A 388 -32.23 -0.39 6.43
CA ASN A 388 -32.10 1.01 6.84
C ASN A 388 -32.94 1.94 5.94
N THR A 389 -33.10 1.62 4.66
CA THR A 389 -34.00 2.36 3.75
C THR A 389 -35.47 2.12 4.10
N GLU A 390 -35.83 0.89 4.49
CA GLU A 390 -37.17 0.56 4.99
C GLU A 390 -37.51 1.31 6.27
N ASP A 391 -36.59 1.40 7.23
CA ASP A 391 -36.81 2.17 8.45
C ASP A 391 -36.97 3.66 8.14
N TYR A 392 -36.16 4.21 7.23
CA TYR A 392 -36.37 5.57 6.74
C TYR A 392 -37.75 5.76 6.09
N GLY A 393 -38.20 4.81 5.28
CA GLY A 393 -39.53 4.83 4.65
C GLY A 393 -40.68 4.76 5.66
N LYS A 394 -40.54 3.98 6.74
CA LYS A 394 -41.53 3.88 7.83
C LYS A 394 -41.71 5.19 8.60
N PHE A 395 -40.73 6.10 8.55
CA PHE A 395 -40.86 7.40 9.21
C PHE A 395 -41.87 8.31 8.51
N GLY A 396 -42.30 7.99 7.29
CA GLY A 396 -43.41 8.70 6.64
C GLY A 396 -43.02 10.04 6.00
N PHE A 397 -41.73 10.27 5.72
CA PHE A 397 -41.28 11.45 4.98
C PHE A 397 -41.83 11.45 3.55
N LYS A 398 -42.28 12.62 3.09
CA LYS A 398 -42.86 12.77 1.74
C LYS A 398 -41.79 12.60 0.65
N THR A 399 -42.19 12.02 -0.49
CA THR A 399 -41.35 11.94 -1.68
C THR A 399 -41.19 13.32 -2.34
N MET A 400 -40.09 13.50 -3.06
CA MET A 400 -39.72 14.76 -3.72
C MET A 400 -40.83 15.29 -4.64
N GLU A 401 -41.52 14.40 -5.35
CA GLU A 401 -42.59 14.76 -6.29
C GLU A 401 -43.84 15.30 -5.58
N ALA A 402 -44.28 14.64 -4.50
CA ALA A 402 -45.43 15.09 -3.71
C ALA A 402 -45.16 16.43 -3.02
N GLU A 403 -43.95 16.62 -2.50
CA GLU A 403 -43.55 17.86 -1.84
C GLU A 403 -43.34 19.02 -2.83
N TYR A 404 -42.72 18.75 -3.98
CA TYR A 404 -42.58 19.75 -5.04
C TYR A 404 -43.95 20.20 -5.56
N ALA A 405 -44.85 19.26 -5.86
CA ALA A 405 -46.19 19.56 -6.38
C ALA A 405 -47.06 20.39 -5.42
N GLU A 406 -46.98 20.13 -4.10
CA GLU A 406 -47.66 20.95 -3.09
C GLU A 406 -46.98 22.32 -2.89
N SER A 407 -45.64 22.38 -2.91
CA SER A 407 -44.89 23.58 -2.54
C SER A 407 -44.84 24.66 -3.63
N ILE A 408 -45.03 24.29 -4.91
CA ILE A 408 -45.07 25.21 -6.06
C ILE A 408 -46.48 25.61 -6.48
N LYS A 409 -47.52 24.96 -5.94
CA LYS A 409 -48.92 25.22 -6.31
C LYS A 409 -49.28 26.68 -5.99
N GLY A 410 -49.55 27.48 -7.02
CA GLY A 410 -49.99 28.87 -6.90
C GLY A 410 -48.90 29.91 -6.57
N LYS A 411 -47.60 29.57 -6.64
CA LYS A 411 -46.49 30.52 -6.36
C LYS A 411 -45.87 31.12 -7.62
N SER A 412 -45.38 32.35 -7.49
CA SER A 412 -44.72 33.11 -8.55
C SER A 412 -43.34 32.51 -8.93
N TRP A 413 -42.86 32.80 -10.14
CA TRP A 413 -41.57 32.33 -10.66
C TRP A 413 -40.36 32.66 -9.75
N PRO A 414 -40.24 33.88 -9.17
CA PRO A 414 -39.20 34.18 -8.17
C PRO A 414 -39.26 33.31 -6.91
N ASP A 415 -40.46 33.02 -6.41
CA ASP A 415 -40.65 32.23 -5.19
C ASP A 415 -40.33 30.75 -5.43
N GLN A 416 -40.62 30.24 -6.63
CA GLN A 416 -40.23 28.90 -7.06
C GLN A 416 -38.70 28.75 -7.06
N GLY A 417 -37.97 29.74 -7.57
CA GLY A 417 -36.50 29.75 -7.56
C GLY A 417 -35.92 29.71 -6.13
N ARG A 418 -36.47 30.49 -5.20
CA ARG A 418 -36.06 30.48 -3.78
C ARG A 418 -36.32 29.12 -3.12
N HIS A 419 -37.45 28.48 -3.43
CA HIS A 419 -37.76 27.15 -2.91
C HIS A 419 -36.79 26.08 -3.41
N ILE A 420 -36.49 26.08 -4.72
CA ILE A 420 -35.51 25.17 -5.31
C ILE A 420 -34.13 25.37 -4.66
N PHE A 421 -33.73 26.62 -4.45
CA PHE A 421 -32.47 26.93 -3.75
C PHE A 421 -32.45 26.37 -2.32
N MET A 422 -33.53 26.55 -1.54
CA MET A 422 -33.64 25.98 -0.19
C MET A 422 -33.57 24.45 -0.18
N ILE A 423 -34.14 23.79 -1.19
CA ILE A 423 -34.06 22.33 -1.32
C ILE A 423 -32.61 21.89 -1.58
N LEU A 424 -31.92 22.55 -2.51
CA LEU A 424 -30.52 22.29 -2.81
C LEU A 424 -29.61 22.52 -1.60
N VAL A 425 -29.82 23.62 -0.88
CA VAL A 425 -29.08 23.90 0.37
C VAL A 425 -29.37 22.86 1.44
N GLY A 426 -30.62 22.43 1.58
CA GLY A 426 -31.00 21.39 2.53
C GLY A 426 -30.36 20.04 2.23
N TRP A 427 -30.27 19.63 0.96
CA TRP A 427 -29.54 18.42 0.56
C TRP A 427 -28.03 18.57 0.74
N LEU A 428 -27.46 19.74 0.46
CA LEU A 428 -26.03 19.99 0.66
C LEU A 428 -25.67 19.94 2.15
N LEU A 429 -26.50 20.54 3.01
CA LEU A 429 -26.32 20.49 4.46
C LEU A 429 -26.53 19.06 4.98
N MET A 430 -27.52 18.34 4.45
CA MET A 430 -27.72 16.93 4.77
C MET A 430 -26.51 16.09 4.37
N ALA A 431 -25.95 16.30 3.18
CA ALA A 431 -24.75 15.62 2.73
C ALA A 431 -23.56 15.90 3.67
N ALA A 432 -23.40 17.15 4.12
CA ALA A 432 -22.38 17.51 5.09
C ALA A 432 -22.58 16.76 6.42
N LEU A 433 -23.81 16.74 6.96
CA LEU A 433 -24.14 16.01 8.19
C LEU A 433 -23.90 14.50 8.05
N LEU A 434 -24.29 13.89 6.93
CA LEU A 434 -24.06 12.47 6.68
C LEU A 434 -22.59 12.15 6.42
N SER A 435 -21.79 13.11 5.94
CA SER A 435 -20.35 12.93 5.72
C SER A 435 -19.54 12.78 7.02
N LEU A 436 -20.09 13.23 8.15
CA LEU A 436 -19.54 12.97 9.49
C LEU A 436 -19.51 11.47 9.82
N GLY A 437 -20.41 10.70 9.19
CA GLY A 437 -20.48 9.25 9.30
C GLY A 437 -21.27 8.75 10.51
N ALA A 438 -21.58 7.46 10.50
CA ALA A 438 -22.34 6.82 11.58
C ALA A 438 -21.66 6.86 12.96
N PRO A 439 -20.31 6.78 13.10
CA PRO A 439 -19.67 6.83 14.42
C PRO A 439 -20.03 8.10 15.21
N PHE A 440 -20.01 9.26 14.55
CA PHE A 440 -20.37 10.52 15.19
C PHE A 440 -21.83 10.55 15.68
N TRP A 441 -22.77 10.10 14.83
CA TRP A 441 -24.19 10.11 15.17
C TRP A 441 -24.58 9.01 16.17
N HIS A 442 -23.82 7.92 16.21
CA HIS A 442 -23.92 6.89 17.25
C HIS A 442 -23.60 7.48 18.62
N ASP A 443 -22.42 8.11 18.75
CA ASP A 443 -21.98 8.70 20.02
C ASP A 443 -22.90 9.83 20.47
N ALA A 444 -23.37 10.65 19.52
CA ALA A 444 -24.38 11.67 19.79
C ALA A 444 -25.68 11.05 20.33
N LEU A 445 -26.17 9.97 19.72
CA LEU A 445 -27.41 9.31 20.14
C LEU A 445 -27.28 8.64 21.51
N GLU A 446 -26.16 7.95 21.79
CA GLU A 446 -25.89 7.36 23.10
C GLU A 446 -25.86 8.41 24.21
N SER A 447 -25.15 9.52 23.97
CA SER A 447 -25.09 10.64 24.90
C SER A 447 -26.48 11.21 25.20
N LEU A 448 -27.32 11.34 24.17
CA LEU A 448 -28.68 11.88 24.30
C LEU A 448 -29.63 10.91 25.03
N PHE A 449 -29.53 9.61 24.79
CA PHE A 449 -30.29 8.62 25.55
C PHE A 449 -29.83 8.58 27.02
N GLY A 450 -28.52 8.68 27.26
CA GLY A 450 -27.97 8.81 28.61
C GLY A 450 -28.53 10.04 29.32
N LEU A 451 -28.52 11.21 28.66
CA LEU A 451 -29.09 12.44 29.18
C LEU A 451 -30.60 12.32 29.46
N LYS A 452 -31.36 11.69 28.55
CA LYS A 452 -32.80 11.45 28.74
C LYS A 452 -33.07 10.58 29.98
N ASN A 453 -32.27 9.53 30.18
CA ASN A 453 -32.40 8.65 31.34
C ASN A 453 -32.06 9.38 32.64
N LEU A 454 -31.02 10.23 32.64
CA LEU A 454 -30.65 11.06 33.80
C LEU A 454 -31.72 12.09 34.15
N LEU A 455 -32.32 12.74 33.16
CA LEU A 455 -33.39 13.72 33.40
C LEU A 455 -34.66 13.04 33.90
N ARG A 456 -34.97 11.83 33.41
CA ARG A 456 -36.11 11.04 33.90
C ARG A 456 -35.90 10.58 35.35
N SER A 457 -34.70 10.15 35.72
CA SER A 457 -34.43 9.74 37.11
C SER A 457 -34.47 10.92 38.08
N GLN A 458 -33.93 12.08 37.70
CA GLN A 458 -34.03 13.31 38.50
C GLN A 458 -35.47 13.81 38.66
N ALA A 459 -36.31 13.66 37.63
CA ALA A 459 -37.73 14.02 37.70
C ALA A 459 -38.51 13.09 38.65
N GLY A 460 -38.21 11.78 38.64
CA GLY A 460 -38.80 10.81 39.57
C GLY A 460 -38.46 11.12 41.02
N VAL A 461 -37.17 11.31 41.33
CA VAL A 461 -36.70 11.63 42.69
C VAL A 461 -37.32 12.93 43.24
N ARG A 462 -37.56 13.92 42.36
CA ARG A 462 -38.18 15.20 42.75
C ARG A 462 -39.70 15.09 42.97
N GLY A 463 -40.38 14.16 42.28
CA GLY A 463 -41.79 13.84 42.51
C GLY A 463 -42.00 13.13 43.86
N ASP A 464 -41.14 12.15 44.17
CA ASP A 464 -41.21 11.38 45.41
C ASP A 464 -40.96 12.27 46.65
N GLN A 465 -40.06 13.26 46.55
CA GLN A 465 -39.85 14.24 47.62
C GLN A 465 -41.00 15.25 47.79
N ALA A 466 -41.76 15.52 46.73
CA ALA A 466 -42.92 16.40 46.79
C ALA A 466 -44.14 15.70 47.42
N GLU A 467 -44.33 14.40 47.17
CA GLU A 467 -45.38 13.61 47.82
C GLU A 467 -45.08 13.35 49.31
N ALA A 468 -43.83 13.04 49.65
CA ALA A 468 -43.40 12.82 51.06
C ALA A 468 -43.52 14.08 51.94
N GLY A 469 -43.48 15.29 51.36
CA GLY A 469 -43.66 16.55 52.07
C GLY A 469 -45.11 16.96 52.36
N SER A 470 -46.10 16.25 51.77
CA SER A 470 -47.53 16.57 51.94
C SER A 470 -48.22 15.78 53.06
N GLY A 471 -47.57 14.71 53.56
CA GLY A 471 -48.05 13.94 54.72
C GLY A 471 -47.68 14.62 56.05
N ARG A 472 -48.43 15.65 56.46
CA ARG A 472 -48.39 16.10 57.87
C ARG A 472 -49.08 15.05 58.76
N PRO A 473 -48.53 14.73 59.95
CA PRO A 473 -49.23 13.89 60.91
C PRO A 473 -50.40 14.68 61.50
N HIS A 474 -51.61 14.15 61.37
CA HIS A 474 -52.70 14.55 62.23
C HIS A 474 -52.41 14.03 63.64
N THR A 475 -52.46 14.95 64.59
CA THR A 475 -52.29 14.83 66.05
C THR A 475 -53.05 13.68 66.67
#